data_AF-A0A3B7MC88-F1
#
_entry.id   AF-A0A3B7MC88-F1
#
_cell.length_a   1.000
_cell.length_b   1.000
_cell.length_c   1.000
_cell.angle_alpha   90.00
_cell.angle_beta   90.00
_cell.angle_gamma   90.00
#
_symmetry.space_group_name_H-M   'P 1'
#
loop_
_entity.id
_entity.type
_entity.pdbx_description
1 polymer ?
#
loop_
_entity_poly.entity_id
_entity_poly.type
_entity_poly.pdbx_seq_one_letter_code
_entity_poly.pdbx_strand_id
1 'polypeptide(L)'
;MPRPTLPWSTCPPQGEPVLSGWEQELSQVNRCPPSPPQIIPSIRAAFACALHMHQPTIPAGEDGSLISHLQYMLMHPHEGDNHNAPQFLWCYRRMGDWIPQLVAEGCQPRIMLDYSGNLLWGLEQMGQEEVLDALRRITVDTYAPYVEWLGTCWGHAVMPSTPIADIELHIRAWQHQFVALFGVEALQRVQGFSLPEMHLPNHPDTLFTLVTCLKRYGYRWLLVQEHSVEQLDGSPLPYAAKYVPNVLVARNSHGEVAEITVLIKTQGSDTKLVAQMQPYHEAKYLATHWQESLSPPCVSQIADGENGGVMMNEYPRDFMPVWHEIKANPQAGVVGLNGSEYLALLAAQGVTTDHFPRCQAVHQHQLWQALGDSPITPETVAAAIAHLEQTNPDFSMEGASWTNHLSWVKGYETVLQPMERLSAEFHRIYDPLVAADPQVTQSPAYREALLYLLTSQTSCFRYWGSGRWTDYATTICDRGMALLQATSV
;
A
#
# COMPACT_ATOMS: atom_id res chain seq x y z
N MET A 1 4.24 -24.44 -6.20
CA MET A 1 4.25 -25.01 -4.82
C MET A 1 2.80 -25.22 -4.43
N PRO A 2 2.43 -26.27 -3.69
CA PRO A 2 1.02 -26.47 -3.32
C PRO A 2 0.51 -25.25 -2.54
N ARG A 3 -0.77 -24.91 -2.71
CA ARG A 3 -1.43 -23.89 -1.88
C ARG A 3 -1.26 -24.29 -0.40
N PRO A 4 -0.98 -23.33 0.49
CA PRO A 4 -0.88 -23.62 1.91
C PRO A 4 -2.21 -24.23 2.38
N THR A 5 -2.16 -25.20 3.27
CA THR A 5 -3.37 -25.72 3.91
C THR A 5 -3.93 -24.60 4.79
N LEU A 6 -5.09 -24.07 4.42
CA LEU A 6 -5.73 -23.03 5.20
C LEU A 6 -6.23 -23.63 6.51
N PRO A 7 -5.88 -23.03 7.67
CA PRO A 7 -6.30 -23.54 8.97
C PRO A 7 -7.80 -23.28 9.24
N TRP A 8 -8.47 -22.48 8.41
CA TRP A 8 -9.81 -21.98 8.65
C TRP A 8 -10.80 -22.39 7.56
N SER A 9 -11.99 -22.80 7.98
CA SER A 9 -13.01 -23.37 7.13
C SER A 9 -13.89 -22.30 6.48
N THR A 10 -13.43 -21.68 5.41
CA THR A 10 -14.29 -21.12 4.35
C THR A 10 -13.44 -20.93 3.10
N CYS A 11 -13.65 -21.73 2.05
CA CYS A 11 -13.20 -21.34 0.72
C CYS A 11 -14.42 -20.71 0.04
N PRO A 12 -14.32 -19.49 -0.52
CA PRO A 12 -15.36 -19.02 -1.41
C PRO A 12 -15.47 -19.98 -2.60
N PRO A 13 -16.61 -20.00 -3.31
CA PRO A 13 -16.73 -20.70 -4.58
C PRO A 13 -15.55 -20.42 -5.51
N GLN A 14 -15.19 -21.40 -6.34
CA GLN A 14 -14.09 -21.26 -7.28
C GLN A 14 -14.32 -20.04 -8.18
N GLY A 15 -13.40 -19.07 -8.12
CA GLY A 15 -13.45 -17.82 -8.92
C GLY A 15 -13.82 -16.56 -8.13
N GLU A 16 -14.30 -16.68 -6.89
CA GLU A 16 -14.58 -15.54 -6.00
C GLU A 16 -13.38 -15.19 -5.11
N PRO A 17 -13.14 -13.90 -4.79
CA PRO A 17 -12.07 -13.50 -3.89
C PRO A 17 -12.39 -13.81 -2.43
N VAL A 18 -11.36 -14.05 -1.62
CA VAL A 18 -11.52 -14.17 -0.17
C VAL A 18 -11.45 -12.77 0.46
N LEU A 19 -12.61 -12.12 0.63
CA LEU A 19 -12.68 -10.74 1.16
C LEU A 19 -12.97 -10.65 2.66
N SER A 20 -13.64 -11.65 3.22
CA SER A 20 -14.20 -11.61 4.57
C SER A 20 -14.51 -13.00 5.10
N GLY A 21 -14.82 -13.08 6.40
CA GLY A 21 -15.27 -14.29 7.08
C GLY A 21 -14.22 -14.96 7.97
N TRP A 22 -13.00 -14.41 8.04
CA TRP A 22 -11.95 -14.82 8.98
C TRP A 22 -11.65 -13.71 9.98
N GLU A 23 -12.61 -12.84 10.27
CA GLU A 23 -12.34 -11.67 11.06
C GLU A 23 -11.83 -12.00 12.47
N GLN A 24 -12.45 -13.01 13.08
CA GLN A 24 -12.09 -13.50 14.42
C GLN A 24 -10.72 -14.17 14.40
N GLU A 25 -10.45 -15.03 13.43
CA GLU A 25 -9.21 -15.78 13.34
C GLU A 25 -8.02 -14.87 13.01
N LEU A 26 -8.19 -13.93 12.08
CA LEU A 26 -7.17 -12.91 11.76
C LEU A 26 -6.86 -12.02 12.97
N SER A 27 -7.83 -11.75 13.84
CA SER A 27 -7.60 -10.97 15.06
C SER A 27 -6.66 -11.66 16.06
N GLN A 28 -6.50 -12.98 15.96
CA GLN A 28 -5.63 -13.79 16.82
C GLN A 28 -4.23 -14.00 16.23
N VAL A 29 -3.98 -13.52 15.01
CA VAL A 29 -2.68 -13.66 14.34
C VAL A 29 -1.66 -12.73 14.96
N ASN A 30 -0.76 -13.30 15.77
CA ASN A 30 0.36 -12.57 16.35
C ASN A 30 1.42 -12.24 15.30
N ARG A 31 1.86 -10.98 15.24
CA ARG A 31 2.92 -10.55 14.33
C ARG A 31 4.28 -11.04 14.82
N CYS A 32 5.10 -11.55 13.91
CA CYS A 32 6.46 -11.98 14.20
C CYS A 32 7.39 -10.77 13.99
N PRO A 33 8.06 -10.27 15.03
CA PRO A 33 9.03 -9.19 14.86
C PRO A 33 10.17 -9.66 13.94
N PRO A 34 10.70 -8.78 13.08
CA PRO A 34 11.77 -9.16 12.18
C PRO A 34 13.03 -9.40 13.03
N SER A 35 13.81 -10.43 12.69
CA SER A 35 15.13 -10.57 13.29
C SER A 35 16.02 -9.44 12.77
N PRO A 36 16.86 -8.82 13.61
CA PRO A 36 17.85 -7.87 13.11
C PRO A 36 18.76 -8.60 12.10
N PRO A 37 19.26 -7.89 11.08
CA PRO A 37 20.27 -8.47 10.20
C PRO A 37 21.43 -8.96 11.06
N GLN A 38 22.10 -10.06 10.66
CA GLN A 38 23.33 -10.50 11.34
C GLN A 38 24.24 -9.27 11.46
N ILE A 39 24.55 -8.86 12.69
CA ILE A 39 25.26 -7.60 12.97
C ILE A 39 26.59 -7.66 12.23
N ILE A 40 26.69 -6.94 11.12
CA ILE A 40 27.95 -6.69 10.45
C ILE A 40 28.50 -5.42 11.10
N PRO A 41 29.60 -5.47 11.86
CA PRO A 41 30.27 -4.28 12.36
C PRO A 41 30.92 -3.53 11.19
N SER A 42 30.12 -2.86 10.35
CA SER A 42 30.57 -1.99 9.25
C SER A 42 29.44 -1.34 8.43
N ILE A 43 28.16 -1.44 8.81
CA ILE A 43 27.09 -0.78 8.02
C ILE A 43 27.23 0.74 8.15
N ARG A 44 27.51 1.42 7.04
CA ARG A 44 27.65 2.88 6.93
C ARG A 44 26.41 3.55 6.34
N ALA A 45 25.70 2.87 5.43
CA ALA A 45 24.43 3.30 4.87
C ALA A 45 23.65 2.10 4.34
N ALA A 46 22.33 2.27 4.22
CA ALA A 46 21.43 1.28 3.67
C ALA A 46 20.60 1.84 2.52
N PHE A 47 20.05 0.94 1.71
CA PHE A 47 18.98 1.25 0.76
C PHE A 47 17.87 0.20 0.88
N ALA A 48 16.64 0.63 0.60
CA ALA A 48 15.45 -0.20 0.64
C ALA A 48 14.61 0.07 -0.61
N CYS A 49 14.36 -0.97 -1.39
CA CYS A 49 13.54 -0.89 -2.60
C CYS A 49 12.22 -1.64 -2.38
N ALA A 50 11.12 -1.06 -2.85
CA ALA A 50 9.84 -1.72 -2.98
C ALA A 50 9.36 -1.71 -4.43
N LEU A 51 8.65 -2.76 -4.83
CA LEU A 51 7.88 -2.80 -6.07
C LEU A 51 6.39 -2.83 -5.75
N HIS A 52 5.65 -1.89 -6.32
CA HIS A 52 4.20 -1.83 -6.31
C HIS A 52 3.64 -2.53 -7.55
N MET A 53 2.66 -3.42 -7.41
CA MET A 53 2.08 -4.19 -8.49
C MET A 53 0.55 -4.12 -8.45
N HIS A 54 -0.06 -3.68 -9.55
CA HIS A 54 -1.50 -3.46 -9.59
C HIS A 54 -2.13 -3.58 -10.99
N GLN A 55 -3.29 -4.26 -11.03
CA GLN A 55 -4.25 -4.19 -12.13
C GLN A 55 -5.66 -4.09 -11.57
N PRO A 56 -6.52 -3.22 -12.12
CA PRO A 56 -7.88 -3.07 -11.64
C PRO A 56 -8.78 -4.23 -12.12
N THR A 57 -9.90 -4.41 -11.43
CA THR A 57 -11.04 -5.21 -11.91
C THR A 57 -12.00 -4.30 -12.67
N ILE A 58 -12.50 -4.73 -13.81
CA ILE A 58 -13.43 -3.98 -14.67
C ILE A 58 -14.65 -4.82 -15.08
N PRO A 59 -15.82 -4.22 -15.34
CA PRO A 59 -17.04 -4.93 -15.75
C PRO A 59 -17.07 -5.17 -17.27
N ALA A 60 -16.00 -5.77 -17.82
CA ALA A 60 -15.80 -5.95 -19.25
C ALA A 60 -15.69 -7.43 -19.68
N GLY A 61 -16.07 -8.36 -18.81
CA GLY A 61 -16.18 -9.77 -19.14
C GLY A 61 -17.43 -10.09 -19.96
N GLU A 62 -17.62 -11.37 -20.26
CA GLU A 62 -18.86 -11.87 -20.89
C GLU A 62 -20.07 -11.45 -20.03
N ASP A 63 -21.14 -10.98 -20.70
CA ASP A 63 -22.33 -10.38 -20.08
C ASP A 63 -22.02 -9.22 -19.08
N GLY A 64 -20.85 -8.60 -19.22
CA GLY A 64 -20.36 -7.53 -18.36
C GLY A 64 -19.85 -8.02 -17.01
N SER A 65 -19.57 -9.31 -16.83
CA SER A 65 -18.98 -9.84 -15.60
C SER A 65 -17.69 -9.11 -15.19
N LEU A 66 -17.39 -9.12 -13.88
CA LEU A 66 -16.17 -8.53 -13.34
C LEU A 66 -14.96 -9.41 -13.72
N ILE A 67 -14.01 -8.85 -14.46
CA ILE A 67 -12.75 -9.49 -14.83
C ILE A 67 -11.56 -8.62 -14.47
N SER A 68 -10.39 -9.22 -14.28
CA SER A 68 -9.15 -8.46 -14.25
C SER A 68 -8.95 -7.68 -15.56
N HIS A 69 -8.52 -6.42 -15.47
CA HIS A 69 -8.14 -5.67 -16.66
C HIS A 69 -6.99 -6.36 -17.42
N LEU A 70 -6.09 -7.06 -16.71
CA LEU A 70 -5.04 -7.86 -17.35
C LEU A 70 -5.63 -8.98 -18.24
N GLN A 71 -6.73 -9.59 -17.82
CA GLN A 71 -7.46 -10.55 -18.64
C GLN A 71 -8.03 -9.87 -19.90
N TYR A 72 -8.66 -8.70 -19.74
CA TYR A 72 -9.14 -7.91 -20.87
C TYR A 72 -8.01 -7.60 -21.86
N MET A 73 -6.85 -7.16 -21.37
CA MET A 73 -5.70 -6.86 -22.20
C MET A 73 -5.23 -8.08 -23.02
N LEU A 74 -5.15 -9.26 -22.41
CA LEU A 74 -4.78 -10.49 -23.11
C LEU A 74 -5.78 -10.90 -24.19
N MET A 75 -7.08 -10.66 -23.95
CA MET A 75 -8.14 -10.93 -24.93
C MET A 75 -8.16 -9.91 -26.08
N HIS A 76 -7.65 -8.70 -25.84
CA HIS A 76 -7.67 -7.59 -26.79
C HIS A 76 -6.26 -7.00 -27.03
N PRO A 77 -5.27 -7.80 -27.49
CA PRO A 77 -3.86 -7.38 -27.52
C PRO A 77 -3.57 -6.25 -28.51
N HIS A 78 -4.49 -5.98 -29.44
CA HIS A 78 -4.34 -4.95 -30.47
C HIS A 78 -4.91 -3.57 -30.07
N GLU A 79 -5.54 -3.47 -28.88
CA GLU A 79 -6.09 -2.21 -28.38
C GLU A 79 -5.03 -1.47 -27.54
N GLY A 80 -4.57 -0.30 -27.99
CA GLY A 80 -3.64 0.54 -27.25
C GLY A 80 -2.40 -0.23 -26.74
N ASP A 81 -2.13 -0.10 -25.44
CA ASP A 81 -0.98 -0.71 -24.76
C ASP A 81 -1.25 -2.15 -24.27
N ASN A 82 -2.36 -2.77 -24.68
CA ASN A 82 -2.73 -4.12 -24.25
C ASN A 82 -1.70 -5.19 -24.65
N HIS A 83 -0.92 -4.92 -25.70
CA HIS A 83 0.20 -5.76 -26.13
C HIS A 83 1.27 -5.96 -25.02
N ASN A 84 1.29 -5.13 -23.97
CA ASN A 84 2.20 -5.27 -22.84
C ASN A 84 1.76 -6.30 -21.78
N ALA A 85 0.55 -6.87 -21.87
CA ALA A 85 0.04 -7.80 -20.85
C ALA A 85 0.95 -9.01 -20.57
N PRO A 86 1.59 -9.66 -21.56
CA PRO A 86 2.57 -10.73 -21.29
C PRO A 86 3.78 -10.23 -20.48
N GLN A 87 4.24 -9.00 -20.74
CA GLN A 87 5.34 -8.36 -20.01
C GLN A 87 4.92 -8.02 -18.58
N PHE A 88 3.68 -7.58 -18.35
CA PHE A 88 3.13 -7.37 -17.01
C PHE A 88 3.13 -8.66 -16.20
N LEU A 89 2.63 -9.77 -16.77
CA LEU A 89 2.69 -11.09 -16.11
C LEU A 89 4.12 -11.50 -15.73
N TRP A 90 5.08 -11.24 -16.63
CA TRP A 90 6.49 -11.47 -16.32
C TRP A 90 7.00 -10.57 -15.19
N CYS A 91 6.63 -9.29 -15.16
CA CYS A 91 6.98 -8.37 -14.07
C CYS A 91 6.42 -8.85 -12.73
N TYR A 92 5.19 -9.36 -12.70
CA TYR A 92 4.58 -9.93 -11.50
C TYR A 92 5.27 -11.21 -11.02
N ARG A 93 5.87 -11.97 -11.93
CA ARG A 93 6.56 -13.23 -11.64
C ARG A 93 8.03 -13.06 -11.24
N ARG A 94 8.75 -12.12 -11.87
CA ARG A 94 10.23 -12.12 -11.96
C ARG A 94 10.95 -12.21 -10.62
N MET A 95 10.40 -11.64 -9.54
CA MET A 95 11.04 -11.71 -8.23
C MET A 95 11.01 -13.11 -7.62
N GLY A 96 9.99 -13.90 -7.96
CA GLY A 96 9.92 -15.32 -7.62
C GLY A 96 10.98 -16.19 -8.30
N ASP A 97 11.66 -15.67 -9.33
CA ASP A 97 12.76 -16.35 -10.03
C ASP A 97 14.12 -15.75 -9.65
N TRP A 98 14.24 -14.42 -9.60
CA TRP A 98 15.51 -13.73 -9.36
C TRP A 98 16.01 -13.84 -7.92
N ILE A 99 15.11 -13.79 -6.92
CA ILE A 99 15.53 -13.91 -5.51
C ILE A 99 16.14 -15.30 -5.25
N PRO A 100 15.49 -16.43 -5.60
CA PRO A 100 16.12 -17.75 -5.52
C PRO A 100 17.46 -17.86 -6.21
N GLN A 101 17.59 -17.29 -7.42
CA GLN A 101 18.82 -17.31 -8.18
C GLN A 101 19.96 -16.60 -7.44
N LEU A 102 19.76 -15.35 -7.03
CA LEU A 102 20.78 -14.56 -6.33
C LEU A 102 21.18 -15.20 -5.00
N VAL A 103 20.23 -15.75 -4.26
CA VAL A 103 20.50 -16.47 -3.01
C VAL A 103 21.35 -17.71 -3.26
N ALA A 104 21.03 -18.50 -4.30
CA ALA A 104 21.83 -19.67 -4.69
C ALA A 104 23.26 -19.28 -5.12
N GLU A 105 23.42 -18.10 -5.71
CA GLU A 105 24.72 -17.50 -6.07
C GLU A 105 25.44 -16.91 -4.85
N GLY A 106 24.86 -16.97 -3.65
CA GLY A 106 25.44 -16.49 -2.39
C GLY A 106 25.36 -14.97 -2.18
N CYS A 107 24.53 -14.29 -2.97
CA CYS A 107 24.15 -12.89 -2.73
C CYS A 107 23.12 -12.80 -1.59
N GLN A 108 22.85 -11.58 -1.13
CA GLN A 108 21.87 -11.33 -0.06
C GLN A 108 20.87 -10.25 -0.52
N PRO A 109 19.99 -10.56 -1.50
CA PRO A 109 19.07 -9.59 -2.08
C PRO A 109 17.95 -9.19 -1.12
N ARG A 110 17.55 -7.92 -1.12
CA ARG A 110 16.40 -7.42 -0.38
C ARG A 110 15.42 -6.75 -1.33
N ILE A 111 14.14 -7.08 -1.18
CA ILE A 111 13.06 -6.43 -1.91
C ILE A 111 11.79 -6.44 -1.08
N MET A 112 11.11 -5.30 -1.05
CA MET A 112 9.75 -5.18 -0.53
C MET A 112 8.74 -5.33 -1.67
N LEU A 113 7.65 -6.06 -1.43
CA LEU A 113 6.62 -6.33 -2.44
C LEU A 113 5.25 -5.84 -1.95
N ASP A 114 4.63 -4.97 -2.73
CA ASP A 114 3.27 -4.47 -2.57
C ASP A 114 2.44 -4.97 -3.75
N TYR A 115 1.51 -5.90 -3.49
CA TYR A 115 0.56 -6.40 -4.48
C TYR A 115 -0.85 -6.09 -3.99
N SER A 116 -1.59 -5.34 -4.80
CA SER A 116 -3.02 -5.09 -4.55
C SER A 116 -3.83 -6.40 -4.50
N GLY A 117 -4.86 -6.44 -3.66
CA GLY A 117 -5.67 -7.64 -3.46
C GLY A 117 -6.44 -8.05 -4.71
N ASN A 118 -6.92 -7.09 -5.50
CA ASN A 118 -7.61 -7.34 -6.75
C ASN A 118 -6.67 -7.83 -7.88
N LEU A 119 -5.39 -7.45 -7.90
CA LEU A 119 -4.41 -8.09 -8.77
C LEU A 119 -4.23 -9.56 -8.39
N LEU A 120 -4.05 -9.84 -7.09
CA LEU A 120 -3.89 -11.22 -6.60
C LEU A 120 -5.09 -12.10 -6.96
N TRP A 121 -6.31 -11.58 -6.77
CA TRP A 121 -7.52 -12.26 -7.22
C TRP A 121 -7.59 -12.39 -8.74
N GLY A 122 -7.22 -11.35 -9.49
CA GLY A 122 -7.17 -11.39 -10.95
C GLY A 122 -6.24 -12.48 -11.50
N LEU A 123 -5.08 -12.69 -10.87
CA LEU A 123 -4.16 -13.78 -11.21
C LEU A 123 -4.79 -15.16 -10.94
N GLU A 124 -5.56 -15.32 -9.86
CA GLU A 124 -6.32 -16.55 -9.59
C GLU A 124 -7.44 -16.77 -10.62
N GLN A 125 -8.23 -15.73 -10.91
CA GLN A 125 -9.33 -15.76 -11.87
C GLN A 125 -8.84 -16.18 -13.26
N MET A 126 -7.67 -15.66 -13.65
CA MET A 126 -7.03 -15.97 -14.93
C MET A 126 -6.28 -17.32 -14.96
N GLY A 127 -6.18 -18.02 -13.83
CA GLY A 127 -5.42 -19.27 -13.73
C GLY A 127 -3.91 -19.11 -13.92
N GLN A 128 -3.34 -17.95 -13.55
CA GLN A 128 -1.91 -17.64 -13.70
C GLN A 128 -1.06 -18.32 -12.61
N GLU A 129 -1.19 -19.65 -12.49
CA GLU A 129 -0.54 -20.42 -11.44
C GLU A 129 0.99 -20.40 -11.54
N GLU A 130 1.58 -20.17 -12.72
CA GLU A 130 3.04 -19.95 -12.81
C GLU A 130 3.50 -18.70 -12.04
N VAL A 131 2.73 -17.60 -12.13
CA VAL A 131 3.01 -16.37 -11.38
C VAL A 131 2.78 -16.62 -9.90
N LEU A 132 1.62 -17.17 -9.54
CA LEU A 132 1.27 -17.46 -8.14
C LEU A 132 2.25 -18.42 -7.48
N ASP A 133 2.73 -19.45 -8.19
CA ASP A 133 3.73 -20.39 -7.68
C ASP A 133 5.10 -19.75 -7.47
N ALA A 134 5.50 -18.83 -8.34
CA ALA A 134 6.72 -18.07 -8.16
C ALA A 134 6.62 -17.16 -6.92
N LEU A 135 5.47 -16.51 -6.71
CA LEU A 135 5.22 -15.71 -5.51
C LEU A 135 5.20 -16.58 -4.24
N ARG A 136 4.44 -17.69 -4.24
CA ARG A 136 4.43 -18.65 -3.11
C ARG A 136 5.84 -19.13 -2.77
N ARG A 137 6.69 -19.37 -3.78
CA ARG A 137 8.08 -19.81 -3.59
C ARG A 137 8.88 -18.84 -2.73
N ILE A 138 8.73 -17.54 -2.91
CA ILE A 138 9.50 -16.52 -2.17
C ILE A 138 8.84 -16.06 -0.87
N THR A 139 7.62 -16.52 -0.59
CA THR A 139 6.87 -16.16 0.63
C THR A 139 7.10 -17.13 1.79
N VAL A 140 7.82 -18.24 1.57
CA VAL A 140 8.15 -19.22 2.62
C VAL A 140 9.35 -18.81 3.48
N ASP A 141 9.54 -19.48 4.62
CA ASP A 141 10.57 -19.17 5.62
C ASP A 141 11.99 -19.07 5.06
N THR A 142 12.36 -19.92 4.11
CA THR A 142 13.69 -19.91 3.47
C THR A 142 14.03 -18.55 2.83
N TYR A 143 13.02 -17.83 2.31
CA TYR A 143 13.20 -16.55 1.65
C TYR A 143 12.74 -15.34 2.47
N ALA A 144 12.18 -15.56 3.65
CA ALA A 144 11.72 -14.52 4.57
C ALA A 144 12.79 -13.45 4.91
N PRO A 145 14.10 -13.76 5.01
CA PRO A 145 15.13 -12.73 5.22
C PRO A 145 15.35 -11.79 4.02
N TYR A 146 14.92 -12.19 2.81
CA TYR A 146 15.20 -11.50 1.56
C TYR A 146 13.99 -10.72 1.03
N VAL A 147 12.78 -11.17 1.34
CA VAL A 147 11.55 -10.58 0.83
C VAL A 147 10.64 -10.15 1.98
N GLU A 148 10.28 -8.87 1.99
CA GLU A 148 9.24 -8.36 2.87
C GLU A 148 7.98 -8.04 2.07
N TRP A 149 6.85 -8.63 2.45
CA TRP A 149 5.56 -8.26 1.91
C TRP A 149 5.00 -7.06 2.67
N LEU A 150 4.54 -6.05 1.93
CA LEU A 150 3.83 -4.89 2.47
C LEU A 150 2.32 -5.12 2.36
N GLY A 151 1.58 -4.70 3.37
CA GLY A 151 0.13 -4.55 3.25
C GLY A 151 -0.23 -3.39 2.33
N THR A 152 -1.40 -3.46 1.72
CA THR A 152 -2.01 -2.38 0.92
C THR A 152 -3.54 -2.51 0.94
N CYS A 153 -4.24 -1.65 0.19
CA CYS A 153 -5.69 -1.78 0.00
C CYS A 153 -6.02 -2.92 -0.96
N TRP A 154 -7.04 -3.71 -0.64
CA TRP A 154 -7.50 -4.77 -1.54
C TRP A 154 -7.85 -4.24 -2.95
N GLY A 155 -8.65 -3.17 -3.05
CA GLY A 155 -9.11 -2.60 -4.32
C GLY A 155 -8.21 -1.50 -4.90
N HIS A 156 -7.03 -1.27 -4.30
CA HIS A 156 -6.16 -0.14 -4.64
C HIS A 156 -6.84 1.23 -4.43
N ALA A 157 -7.43 1.43 -3.24
CA ALA A 157 -8.24 2.59 -2.90
C ALA A 157 -7.40 3.82 -2.53
N VAL A 158 -7.84 4.99 -3.00
CA VAL A 158 -7.19 6.28 -2.73
C VAL A 158 -7.71 6.83 -1.39
N MET A 159 -6.93 6.64 -0.33
CA MET A 159 -7.36 6.91 1.06
C MET A 159 -8.02 8.28 1.30
N PRO A 160 -7.50 9.42 0.80
CA PRO A 160 -8.13 10.72 1.06
C PRO A 160 -9.55 10.86 0.52
N SER A 161 -9.89 10.08 -0.51
CA SER A 161 -11.18 10.11 -1.21
C SER A 161 -12.05 8.88 -0.91
N THR A 162 -11.56 7.96 -0.08
CA THR A 162 -12.27 6.75 0.31
C THR A 162 -13.10 7.08 1.54
N PRO A 163 -14.39 6.67 1.61
CA PRO A 163 -15.18 6.89 2.81
C PRO A 163 -14.49 6.29 4.04
N ILE A 164 -14.48 7.03 5.14
CA ILE A 164 -13.70 6.66 6.35
C ILE A 164 -14.05 5.25 6.85
N ALA A 165 -15.33 4.87 6.75
CA ALA A 165 -15.83 3.56 7.18
C ALA A 165 -15.27 2.38 6.35
N ASP A 166 -14.87 2.62 5.09
CA ASP A 166 -14.37 1.59 4.18
C ASP A 166 -12.87 1.31 4.33
N ILE A 167 -12.12 2.20 5.00
CA ILE A 167 -10.67 2.06 5.20
C ILE A 167 -10.34 0.71 5.85
N GLU A 168 -11.09 0.36 6.89
CA GLU A 168 -10.91 -0.91 7.59
C GLU A 168 -11.25 -2.11 6.70
N LEU A 169 -12.33 -2.02 5.92
CA LEU A 169 -12.74 -3.08 4.99
C LEU A 169 -11.64 -3.39 3.96
N HIS A 170 -11.02 -2.36 3.39
CA HIS A 170 -9.92 -2.52 2.44
C HIS A 170 -8.69 -3.22 3.02
N ILE A 171 -8.26 -2.80 4.22
CA ILE A 171 -7.11 -3.37 4.92
C ILE A 171 -7.37 -4.84 5.24
N ARG A 172 -8.59 -5.15 5.70
CA ARG A 172 -8.99 -6.49 6.12
C ARG A 172 -9.17 -7.43 4.94
N ALA A 173 -9.82 -6.99 3.87
CA ALA A 173 -9.97 -7.79 2.66
C ALA A 173 -8.61 -8.19 2.06
N TRP A 174 -7.61 -7.30 2.13
CA TRP A 174 -6.25 -7.63 1.72
C TRP A 174 -5.65 -8.76 2.57
N GLN A 175 -5.81 -8.72 3.89
CA GLN A 175 -5.30 -9.78 4.78
C GLN A 175 -5.95 -11.14 4.51
N HIS A 176 -7.26 -11.16 4.23
CA HIS A 176 -7.98 -12.39 3.85
C HIS A 176 -7.41 -12.96 2.53
N GLN A 177 -7.34 -12.14 1.48
CA GLN A 177 -6.80 -12.56 0.18
C GLN A 177 -5.34 -13.03 0.30
N PHE A 178 -4.52 -12.32 1.09
CA PHE A 178 -3.12 -12.67 1.30
C PHE A 178 -2.97 -14.02 2.01
N VAL A 179 -3.73 -14.26 3.08
CA VAL A 179 -3.71 -15.55 3.79
C VAL A 179 -4.21 -16.68 2.91
N ALA A 180 -5.25 -16.44 2.10
CA ALA A 180 -5.77 -17.44 1.17
C ALA A 180 -4.70 -17.96 0.20
N LEU A 181 -3.80 -17.09 -0.24
CA LEU A 181 -2.75 -17.41 -1.20
C LEU A 181 -1.45 -17.90 -0.56
N PHE A 182 -1.06 -17.30 0.56
CA PHE A 182 0.29 -17.42 1.12
C PHE A 182 0.34 -17.95 2.57
N GLY A 183 -0.81 -18.07 3.22
CA GLY A 183 -0.94 -18.65 4.56
C GLY A 183 -0.70 -17.67 5.71
N VAL A 184 -1.03 -18.13 6.92
CA VAL A 184 -0.97 -17.31 8.14
C VAL A 184 0.46 -16.94 8.52
N GLU A 185 1.42 -17.87 8.40
CA GLU A 185 2.84 -17.62 8.71
C GLU A 185 3.42 -16.47 7.88
N ALA A 186 3.02 -16.39 6.61
CA ALA A 186 3.38 -15.27 5.75
C ALA A 186 2.80 -13.95 6.27
N LEU A 187 1.51 -13.94 6.63
CA LEU A 187 0.86 -12.75 7.17
C LEU A 187 1.54 -12.29 8.47
N GLN A 188 1.95 -13.19 9.36
CA GLN A 188 2.64 -12.84 10.61
C GLN A 188 3.87 -11.97 10.39
N ARG A 189 4.54 -12.10 9.24
CA ARG A 189 5.75 -11.33 8.88
C ARG A 189 5.43 -9.95 8.29
N VAL A 190 4.22 -9.73 7.79
CA VAL A 190 3.79 -8.44 7.21
C VAL A 190 3.66 -7.39 8.31
N GLN A 191 4.48 -6.33 8.23
CA GLN A 191 4.55 -5.26 9.21
C GLN A 191 4.53 -3.86 8.58
N GLY A 192 5.07 -3.71 7.38
CA GLY A 192 4.95 -2.48 6.60
C GLY A 192 3.62 -2.37 5.87
N PHE A 193 3.19 -1.13 5.64
CA PHE A 193 2.06 -0.81 4.77
C PHE A 193 2.48 0.20 3.69
N SER A 194 1.98 0.00 2.48
CA SER A 194 2.14 0.89 1.33
C SER A 194 0.76 1.43 0.95
N LEU A 195 0.66 2.75 0.82
CA LEU A 195 -0.60 3.37 0.39
C LEU A 195 -0.68 3.32 -1.14
N PRO A 196 -1.83 2.92 -1.73
CA PRO A 196 -2.11 3.15 -3.13
C PRO A 196 -1.78 4.60 -3.54
N GLU A 197 -1.10 4.75 -4.67
CA GLU A 197 -0.62 6.05 -5.19
C GLU A 197 0.32 6.82 -4.23
N MET A 198 0.82 6.13 -3.20
CA MET A 198 1.54 6.73 -2.08
C MET A 198 0.80 7.94 -1.49
N HIS A 199 -0.54 7.87 -1.49
CA HIS A 199 -1.42 8.99 -1.21
C HIS A 199 -1.80 9.06 0.27
N LEU A 200 -1.04 9.85 1.04
CA LEU A 200 -1.30 10.06 2.46
C LEU A 200 -2.49 11.02 2.64
N PRO A 201 -3.55 10.64 3.38
CA PRO A 201 -4.62 11.56 3.74
C PRO A 201 -4.10 12.60 4.72
N ASN A 202 -4.45 13.87 4.47
CA ASN A 202 -4.15 14.97 5.39
C ASN A 202 -5.40 15.46 6.16
N HIS A 203 -6.61 15.06 5.75
CA HIS A 203 -7.81 15.23 6.57
C HIS A 203 -7.65 14.55 7.94
N PRO A 204 -7.82 15.27 9.07
CA PRO A 204 -7.55 14.78 10.44
C PRO A 204 -8.18 13.42 10.76
N ASP A 205 -9.49 13.27 10.49
CA ASP A 205 -10.24 12.07 10.87
C ASP A 205 -9.90 10.86 9.99
N THR A 206 -9.62 11.11 8.71
CA THR A 206 -9.23 10.07 7.75
C THR A 206 -7.85 9.53 8.12
N LEU A 207 -6.89 10.42 8.40
CA LEU A 207 -5.55 10.02 8.80
C LEU A 207 -5.54 9.29 10.15
N PHE A 208 -6.28 9.79 11.14
CA PHE A 208 -6.38 9.15 12.45
C PHE A 208 -7.00 7.75 12.35
N THR A 209 -8.07 7.61 11.57
CA THR A 209 -8.71 6.31 11.34
C THR A 209 -7.75 5.35 10.65
N LEU A 210 -7.08 5.79 9.58
CA LEU A 210 -6.06 5.00 8.89
C LEU A 210 -4.98 4.50 9.85
N VAL A 211 -4.35 5.40 10.61
CA VAL A 211 -3.27 5.04 11.55
C VAL A 211 -3.77 4.07 12.62
N THR A 212 -4.96 4.29 13.15
CA THR A 212 -5.56 3.42 14.17
C THR A 212 -5.86 2.03 13.63
N CYS A 213 -6.47 1.93 12.44
CA CYS A 213 -6.72 0.65 11.77
C CYS A 213 -5.41 -0.08 11.47
N LEU A 214 -4.40 0.61 10.93
CA LEU A 214 -3.10 0.00 10.64
C LEU A 214 -2.48 -0.64 11.89
N LYS A 215 -2.45 0.08 13.01
CA LYS A 215 -1.91 -0.43 14.29
C LYS A 215 -2.72 -1.61 14.81
N ARG A 216 -4.05 -1.49 14.80
CA ARG A 216 -4.99 -2.54 15.24
C ARG A 216 -4.77 -3.83 14.45
N TYR A 217 -4.51 -3.72 13.16
CA TYR A 217 -4.33 -4.87 12.27
C TYR A 217 -2.90 -5.33 12.09
N GLY A 218 -1.99 -4.89 12.97
CA GLY A 218 -0.66 -5.47 13.13
C GLY A 218 0.44 -4.83 12.29
N TYR A 219 0.11 -3.77 11.52
CA TYR A 219 1.13 -2.96 10.86
C TYR A 219 1.88 -2.11 11.89
N ARG A 220 3.14 -1.80 11.60
CA ARG A 220 4.09 -1.14 12.50
C ARG A 220 4.70 0.10 11.88
N TRP A 221 4.79 0.15 10.57
CA TRP A 221 5.29 1.30 9.86
C TRP A 221 4.59 1.49 8.51
N LEU A 222 4.63 2.72 8.01
CA LEU A 222 4.06 3.13 6.73
C LEU A 222 5.13 3.78 5.85
N LEU A 223 5.14 3.46 4.56
CA LEU A 223 5.96 4.21 3.59
C LEU A 223 5.18 5.46 3.16
N VAL A 224 5.78 6.64 3.29
CA VAL A 224 5.17 7.93 2.91
C VAL A 224 6.12 8.75 2.05
N GLN A 225 5.61 9.75 1.34
CA GLN A 225 6.46 10.60 0.50
C GLN A 225 6.97 11.79 1.27
N GLU A 226 8.19 12.23 0.95
CA GLU A 226 8.79 13.38 1.62
C GLU A 226 7.95 14.65 1.54
N HIS A 227 7.19 14.87 0.46
CA HIS A 227 6.32 16.03 0.29
C HIS A 227 4.90 15.85 0.83
N SER A 228 4.54 14.63 1.26
CA SER A 228 3.24 14.35 1.87
C SER A 228 3.21 14.65 3.37
N VAL A 229 4.38 14.92 3.95
CA VAL A 229 4.57 15.20 5.37
C VAL A 229 5.37 16.47 5.58
N GLU A 230 5.16 17.10 6.73
CA GLU A 230 5.84 18.31 7.19
C GLU A 230 6.28 18.13 8.65
N GLN A 231 7.18 18.98 9.12
CA GLN A 231 7.46 19.11 10.54
C GLN A 231 6.24 19.70 11.27
N LEU A 232 6.18 19.54 12.60
CA LEU A 232 5.04 20.04 13.39
C LEU A 232 4.87 21.57 13.34
N ASP A 233 5.93 22.29 12.97
CA ASP A 233 5.92 23.74 12.73
C ASP A 233 5.55 24.12 11.28
N GLY A 234 5.18 23.15 10.45
CA GLY A 234 4.78 23.34 9.06
C GLY A 234 5.94 23.46 8.06
N SER A 235 7.19 23.42 8.52
CA SER A 235 8.34 23.44 7.60
C SER A 235 8.55 22.08 6.91
N PRO A 236 9.14 22.03 5.70
CA PRO A 236 9.49 20.76 5.05
C PRO A 236 10.42 19.90 5.91
N LEU A 237 10.44 18.59 5.66
CA LEU A 237 11.37 17.71 6.34
C LEU A 237 12.83 18.14 6.12
N PRO A 238 13.65 18.23 7.17
CA PRO A 238 15.07 18.50 7.03
C PRO A 238 15.76 17.34 6.32
N TYR A 239 16.91 17.61 5.69
CA TYR A 239 17.67 16.63 4.91
C TYR A 239 17.85 15.29 5.64
N ALA A 240 18.29 15.32 6.90
CA ALA A 240 18.50 14.12 7.71
C ALA A 240 17.22 13.28 7.92
N ALA A 241 16.08 13.93 8.15
CA ALA A 241 14.82 13.24 8.41
C ALA A 241 14.31 12.44 7.20
N LYS A 242 14.82 12.71 5.99
CA LYS A 242 14.46 11.97 4.77
C LYS A 242 15.06 10.57 4.71
N TYR A 243 16.11 10.29 5.47
CA TYR A 243 16.86 9.01 5.39
C TYR A 243 16.83 8.21 6.69
N VAL A 244 15.95 8.57 7.62
CA VAL A 244 15.77 7.88 8.91
C VAL A 244 14.28 7.71 9.20
N PRO A 245 13.88 6.83 10.12
CA PRO A 245 12.48 6.71 10.51
C PRO A 245 11.98 7.99 11.19
N ASN A 246 10.74 8.36 10.92
CA ASN A 246 10.03 9.45 11.60
C ASN A 246 8.83 8.88 12.37
N VAL A 247 8.27 9.65 13.29
CA VAL A 247 6.96 9.39 13.90
C VAL A 247 5.93 10.30 13.26
N LEU A 248 4.98 9.71 12.53
CA LEU A 248 3.82 10.42 12.00
C LEU A 248 2.78 10.58 13.10
N VAL A 249 2.44 11.82 13.39
CA VAL A 249 1.43 12.20 14.39
C VAL A 249 0.10 12.45 13.69
N ALA A 250 -0.90 11.63 13.98
CA ALA A 250 -2.26 11.76 13.47
C ALA A 250 -3.18 12.26 14.60
N ARG A 251 -3.64 13.50 14.51
CA ARG A 251 -4.64 14.07 15.42
C ARG A 251 -5.97 14.17 14.71
N ASN A 252 -7.06 13.72 15.34
CA ASN A 252 -8.42 13.83 14.80
C ASN A 252 -9.16 15.10 15.24
N SER A 253 -10.37 15.29 14.74
CA SER A 253 -11.24 16.42 15.06
C SER A 253 -11.84 16.37 16.47
N HIS A 254 -11.57 15.32 17.24
CA HIS A 254 -11.90 15.18 18.66
C HIS A 254 -10.69 15.41 19.57
N GLY A 255 -9.52 15.74 19.01
CA GLY A 255 -8.28 15.94 19.76
C GLY A 255 -7.55 14.65 20.16
N GLU A 256 -8.04 13.49 19.75
CA GLU A 256 -7.37 12.20 19.96
C GLU A 256 -6.14 12.10 19.06
N VAL A 257 -5.11 11.40 19.53
CA VAL A 257 -3.82 11.27 18.83
C VAL A 257 -3.44 9.81 18.68
N ALA A 258 -3.08 9.43 17.46
CA ALA A 258 -2.46 8.17 17.14
C ALA A 258 -1.11 8.40 16.44
N GLU A 259 -0.15 7.51 16.69
CA GLU A 259 1.21 7.63 16.16
C GLU A 259 1.66 6.33 15.52
N ILE A 260 2.33 6.44 14.37
CA ILE A 260 2.96 5.31 13.67
C ILE A 260 4.32 5.71 13.11
N THR A 261 5.26 4.78 13.08
CA THR A 261 6.56 4.99 12.42
C THR A 261 6.36 5.12 10.92
N VAL A 262 7.07 6.05 10.28
CA VAL A 262 7.09 6.17 8.83
C VAL A 262 8.51 6.12 8.29
N LEU A 263 8.66 5.46 7.15
CA LEU A 263 9.86 5.55 6.30
C LEU A 263 9.55 6.52 5.16
N ILE A 264 10.51 7.37 4.84
CA ILE A 264 10.34 8.41 3.83
C ILE A 264 10.83 7.90 2.48
N LYS A 265 9.94 7.84 1.49
CA LYS A 265 10.29 7.71 0.08
C LYS A 265 11.00 9.00 -0.35
N THR A 266 12.30 8.90 -0.63
CA THR A 266 13.13 10.04 -1.04
C THR A 266 12.76 10.54 -2.44
N GLN A 267 13.06 11.82 -2.72
CA GLN A 267 12.79 12.41 -4.01
C GLN A 267 13.61 11.73 -5.11
N GLY A 268 12.90 11.13 -6.06
CA GLY A 268 13.44 10.51 -7.25
C GLY A 268 12.38 10.56 -8.35
N SER A 269 12.74 10.95 -9.57
CA SER A 269 11.78 11.05 -10.67
C SER A 269 11.02 9.73 -10.85
N ASP A 270 9.69 9.82 -10.86
CA ASP A 270 8.71 8.84 -11.36
C ASP A 270 9.32 7.55 -11.88
N THR A 271 9.15 6.45 -11.13
CA THR A 271 9.44 5.02 -11.44
C THR A 271 10.82 4.62 -11.99
N LYS A 272 11.44 5.43 -12.84
CA LYS A 272 12.72 5.22 -13.54
C LYS A 272 13.91 5.02 -12.60
N LEU A 273 13.90 5.67 -11.44
CA LEU A 273 15.07 5.64 -10.54
C LEU A 273 15.22 4.30 -9.81
N VAL A 274 14.11 3.63 -9.48
CA VAL A 274 14.17 2.27 -8.91
C VAL A 274 14.65 1.27 -9.96
N ALA A 275 14.23 1.43 -11.23
CA ALA A 275 14.70 0.61 -12.35
C ALA A 275 16.24 0.59 -12.45
N GLN A 276 16.87 1.73 -12.17
CA GLN A 276 18.31 1.93 -12.30
C GLN A 276 19.06 1.77 -10.97
N MET A 277 18.40 1.23 -9.94
CA MET A 277 18.98 1.05 -8.60
C MET A 277 19.57 2.35 -8.02
N GLN A 278 18.98 3.51 -8.32
CA GLN A 278 19.41 4.79 -7.75
C GLN A 278 19.46 4.81 -6.21
N PRO A 279 18.56 4.13 -5.45
CA PRO A 279 18.68 4.03 -4.00
C PRO A 279 20.03 3.49 -3.53
N TYR A 280 20.58 2.50 -4.24
CA TYR A 280 21.89 1.94 -3.95
C TYR A 280 23.00 2.98 -4.18
N HIS A 281 22.95 3.70 -5.30
CA HIS A 281 23.93 4.73 -5.63
C HIS A 281 23.90 5.91 -4.66
N GLU A 282 22.71 6.32 -4.23
CA GLU A 282 22.53 7.34 -3.20
C GLU A 282 23.05 6.87 -1.83
N ALA A 283 22.78 5.61 -1.45
CA ALA A 283 23.34 5.05 -0.22
C ALA A 283 24.87 5.00 -0.23
N LYS A 284 25.52 4.77 -1.39
CA LYS A 284 26.99 4.90 -1.52
C LYS A 284 27.49 6.31 -1.21
N TYR A 285 26.76 7.33 -1.64
CA TYR A 285 27.08 8.71 -1.31
C TYR A 285 26.94 8.96 0.20
N LEU A 286 25.82 8.55 0.80
CA LEU A 286 25.55 8.72 2.24
C LEU A 286 26.56 7.97 3.12
N ALA A 287 27.01 6.79 2.70
CA ALA A 287 28.03 6.02 3.44
C ALA A 287 29.35 6.79 3.68
N THR A 288 29.60 7.85 2.89
CA THR A 288 30.79 8.70 3.01
C THR A 288 30.48 10.05 3.69
N HIS A 289 29.25 10.55 3.56
CA HIS A 289 28.90 11.93 3.92
C HIS A 289 27.95 12.04 5.11
N TRP A 290 27.37 10.95 5.59
CA TRP A 290 26.44 10.97 6.71
C TRP A 290 27.16 11.28 8.03
N GLN A 291 26.73 12.34 8.72
CA GLN A 291 27.30 12.80 9.99
C GLN A 291 26.24 13.02 11.08
N GLU A 292 25.03 12.49 10.88
CA GLU A 292 23.92 12.64 11.82
C GLU A 292 23.99 11.60 12.95
N SER A 293 23.37 11.91 14.09
CA SER A 293 23.38 11.04 15.28
C SER A 293 22.62 9.73 15.06
N LEU A 294 21.49 9.78 14.34
CA LEU A 294 20.73 8.59 13.97
C LEU A 294 21.35 7.95 12.73
N SER A 295 21.82 6.72 12.88
CA SER A 295 22.66 6.02 11.90
C SER A 295 22.41 4.51 11.99
N PRO A 296 22.56 3.74 10.88
CA PRO A 296 22.87 4.21 9.52
C PRO A 296 21.67 4.89 8.84
N PRO A 297 21.89 5.80 7.88
CA PRO A 297 20.83 6.29 7.01
C PRO A 297 20.34 5.18 6.09
N CYS A 298 19.08 5.25 5.68
CA CYS A 298 18.46 4.34 4.72
C CYS A 298 17.74 5.10 3.61
N VAL A 299 18.16 4.92 2.36
CA VAL A 299 17.46 5.45 1.19
C VAL A 299 16.31 4.51 0.85
N SER A 300 15.07 4.96 1.06
CA SER A 300 13.88 4.14 0.78
C SER A 300 13.19 4.62 -0.49
N GLN A 301 12.88 3.72 -1.42
CA GLN A 301 12.10 4.04 -2.61
C GLN A 301 11.14 2.92 -2.99
N ILE A 302 10.05 3.30 -3.65
CA ILE A 302 9.04 2.43 -4.23
C ILE A 302 8.71 2.90 -5.64
N ALA A 303 8.46 1.96 -6.55
CA ALA A 303 8.01 2.21 -7.91
C ALA A 303 7.02 1.13 -8.35
N ASP A 304 6.10 1.47 -9.26
CA ASP A 304 5.33 0.47 -10.01
C ASP A 304 6.27 -0.51 -10.69
N GLY A 305 6.11 -1.81 -10.46
CA GLY A 305 7.00 -2.85 -10.97
C GLY A 305 6.79 -3.14 -12.45
N GLU A 306 5.60 -2.85 -12.98
CA GLU A 306 5.19 -3.02 -14.36
C GLU A 306 5.28 -1.74 -15.21
N ASN A 307 5.57 -0.58 -14.61
CA ASN A 307 5.42 0.71 -15.29
C ASN A 307 6.43 0.93 -16.42
N GLY A 308 5.89 0.94 -17.64
CA GLY A 308 6.53 1.43 -18.85
C GLY A 308 7.78 0.69 -19.30
N GLY A 309 8.37 1.15 -20.41
CA GLY A 309 9.57 0.56 -20.97
C GLY A 309 10.77 0.54 -20.01
N VAL A 310 10.85 1.41 -19.01
CA VAL A 310 12.02 1.48 -18.11
C VAL A 310 12.01 0.36 -17.07
N MET A 311 10.90 0.13 -16.34
CA MET A 311 10.84 -0.99 -15.38
C MET A 311 10.82 -2.36 -16.06
N MET A 312 10.31 -2.45 -17.29
CA MET A 312 10.34 -3.69 -18.07
C MET A 312 11.73 -4.01 -18.62
N ASN A 313 12.48 -3.00 -19.08
CA ASN A 313 13.73 -3.24 -19.82
C ASN A 313 15.01 -2.93 -19.02
N GLU A 314 15.02 -1.93 -18.14
CA GLU A 314 16.23 -1.49 -17.43
C GLU A 314 16.38 -2.12 -16.04
N TYR A 315 15.29 -2.32 -15.30
CA TYR A 315 15.36 -3.01 -14.00
C TYR A 315 16.05 -4.39 -14.05
N PRO A 316 15.82 -5.25 -15.06
CA PRO A 316 16.53 -6.52 -15.19
C PRO A 316 18.03 -6.37 -15.44
N ARG A 317 18.43 -5.29 -16.14
CA ARG A 317 19.83 -4.96 -16.38
C ARG A 317 20.54 -4.61 -15.07
N ASP A 318 19.89 -3.84 -14.19
CA ASP A 318 20.57 -3.20 -13.06
C ASP A 318 20.36 -3.89 -11.70
N PHE A 319 19.22 -4.57 -11.48
CA PHE A 319 18.93 -5.20 -10.18
C PHE A 319 19.93 -6.30 -9.82
N MET A 320 20.18 -7.26 -10.72
CA MET A 320 21.05 -8.41 -10.43
C MET A 320 22.51 -8.00 -10.19
N PRO A 321 23.16 -7.16 -11.03
CA PRO A 321 24.56 -6.78 -10.85
C PRO A 321 24.85 -6.07 -9.54
N VAL A 322 23.93 -5.24 -9.01
CA VAL A 322 24.11 -4.54 -7.74
C VAL A 322 24.35 -5.51 -6.59
N TRP A 323 23.60 -6.62 -6.54
CA TRP A 323 23.79 -7.63 -5.47
C TRP A 323 25.12 -8.36 -5.58
N HIS A 324 25.61 -8.60 -6.79
CA HIS A 324 26.95 -9.15 -7.01
C HIS A 324 28.04 -8.14 -6.60
N GLU A 325 27.87 -6.85 -6.90
CA GLU A 325 28.79 -5.79 -6.47
C GLU A 325 28.88 -5.72 -4.94
N ILE A 326 27.74 -5.71 -4.25
CA ILE A 326 27.68 -5.70 -2.77
C ILE A 326 28.39 -6.92 -2.20
N LYS A 327 28.14 -8.11 -2.77
CA LYS A 327 28.83 -9.35 -2.37
C LYS A 327 30.34 -9.26 -2.58
N ALA A 328 30.79 -8.69 -3.70
CA ALA A 328 32.21 -8.57 -4.04
C ALA A 328 32.94 -7.50 -3.20
N ASN A 329 32.22 -6.50 -2.70
CA ASN A 329 32.79 -5.38 -1.95
C ASN A 329 32.08 -5.11 -0.60
N PRO A 330 32.11 -6.06 0.35
CA PRO A 330 31.42 -5.91 1.64
C PRO A 330 32.01 -4.78 2.49
N GLN A 331 33.28 -4.40 2.25
CA GLN A 331 33.98 -3.35 3.00
C GLN A 331 33.46 -1.94 2.69
N ALA A 332 32.68 -1.76 1.63
CA ALA A 332 32.01 -0.50 1.33
C ALA A 332 31.02 -0.11 2.45
N GLY A 333 30.43 -1.08 3.15
CA GLY A 333 29.46 -0.84 4.22
C GLY A 333 28.10 -0.33 3.71
N VAL A 334 27.79 -0.51 2.43
CA VAL A 334 26.49 -0.21 1.83
C VAL A 334 25.71 -1.51 1.69
N VAL A 335 24.51 -1.57 2.27
CA VAL A 335 23.70 -2.79 2.31
C VAL A 335 22.27 -2.53 1.86
N GLY A 336 21.64 -3.54 1.26
CA GLY A 336 20.20 -3.53 1.08
C GLY A 336 19.51 -4.03 2.35
N LEU A 337 18.45 -3.34 2.78
CA LEU A 337 17.61 -3.74 3.92
C LEU A 337 16.13 -3.64 3.53
N ASN A 338 15.31 -4.54 4.05
CA ASN A 338 13.86 -4.33 4.05
C ASN A 338 13.46 -3.35 5.18
N GLY A 339 12.29 -2.72 5.08
CA GLY A 339 11.88 -1.66 6.02
C GLY A 339 11.81 -2.15 7.47
N SER A 340 11.24 -3.33 7.70
CA SER A 340 11.20 -3.97 9.01
C SER A 340 12.58 -4.39 9.51
N GLU A 341 13.44 -4.88 8.61
CA GLU A 341 14.84 -5.25 8.91
C GLU A 341 15.66 -4.02 9.35
N TYR A 342 15.44 -2.86 8.70
CA TYR A 342 16.07 -1.59 9.06
C TYR A 342 15.63 -1.11 10.46
N LEU A 343 14.34 -1.18 10.77
CA LEU A 343 13.83 -0.81 12.09
C LEU A 343 14.37 -1.73 13.19
N ALA A 344 14.49 -3.04 12.94
CA ALA A 344 15.11 -3.96 13.89
C ALA A 344 16.61 -3.74 14.06
N LEU A 345 17.34 -3.35 13.01
CA LEU A 345 18.75 -2.95 13.12
C LEU A 345 18.91 -1.77 14.08
N LEU A 346 18.10 -0.72 13.93
CA LEU A 346 18.13 0.44 14.81
C LEU A 346 17.73 0.07 16.25
N ALA A 347 16.69 -0.73 16.42
CA ALA A 347 16.26 -1.21 17.74
C ALA A 347 17.35 -2.03 18.46
N ALA A 348 18.09 -2.87 17.73
CA ALA A 348 19.22 -3.62 18.28
C ALA A 348 20.39 -2.72 18.72
N GLN A 349 20.46 -1.48 18.23
CA GLN A 349 21.41 -0.45 18.66
C GLN A 349 20.87 0.41 19.81
N GLY A 350 19.69 0.09 20.36
CA GLY A 350 19.05 0.83 21.44
C GLY A 350 18.26 2.05 20.97
N VAL A 351 18.08 2.24 19.65
CA VAL A 351 17.25 3.32 19.11
C VAL A 351 15.77 2.95 19.27
N THR A 352 15.02 3.84 19.90
CA THR A 352 13.57 3.75 20.09
C THR A 352 12.85 4.85 19.32
N THR A 353 11.52 4.79 19.25
CA THR A 353 10.67 5.81 18.62
C THR A 353 10.87 7.21 19.19
N ASP A 354 11.31 7.34 20.44
CA ASP A 354 11.58 8.63 21.09
C ASP A 354 12.77 9.38 20.47
N HIS A 355 13.63 8.66 19.76
CA HIS A 355 14.77 9.21 19.03
C HIS A 355 14.40 9.68 17.62
N PHE A 356 13.22 9.30 17.12
CA PHE A 356 12.80 9.63 15.76
C PHE A 356 12.25 11.06 15.72
N PRO A 357 12.60 11.85 14.67
CA PRO A 357 11.93 13.11 14.42
C PRO A 357 10.42 12.91 14.24
N ARG A 358 9.64 13.93 14.60
CA ARG A 358 8.18 13.90 14.52
C ARG A 358 7.71 14.71 13.31
N CYS A 359 6.79 14.14 12.55
CA CYS A 359 6.15 14.77 11.41
C CYS A 359 4.63 14.64 11.48
N GLN A 360 3.95 15.39 10.63
CA GLN A 360 2.50 15.33 10.43
C GLN A 360 2.20 15.40 8.93
N ALA A 361 0.97 15.10 8.54
CA ALA A 361 0.57 15.25 7.13
C ALA A 361 0.59 16.74 6.71
N VAL A 362 0.93 16.99 5.45
CA VAL A 362 1.04 18.36 4.91
C VAL A 362 -0.25 19.17 5.12
N HIS A 363 -0.10 20.47 5.36
CA HIS A 363 -1.16 21.45 5.68
C HIS A 363 -1.79 21.34 7.07
N GLN A 364 -1.49 20.30 7.86
CA GLN A 364 -2.03 20.20 9.21
C GLN A 364 -1.54 21.31 10.13
N HIS A 365 -0.31 21.81 9.98
CA HIS A 365 0.17 22.97 10.75
C HIS A 365 -0.73 24.18 10.52
N GLN A 366 -1.04 24.48 9.25
CA GLN A 366 -1.89 25.62 8.89
C GLN A 366 -3.31 25.46 9.46
N LEU A 367 -3.87 24.25 9.40
CA LEU A 367 -5.17 23.94 10.01
C LEU A 367 -5.16 24.22 11.52
N TRP A 368 -4.17 23.68 12.24
CA TRP A 368 -4.10 23.85 13.70
C TRP A 368 -3.81 25.30 14.11
N GLN A 369 -3.03 26.05 13.31
CA GLN A 369 -2.83 27.48 13.50
C GLN A 369 -4.12 28.28 13.31
N ALA A 370 -4.91 27.96 12.28
CA ALA A 370 -6.19 28.62 12.01
C ALA A 370 -7.22 28.37 13.12
N LEU A 371 -7.18 27.18 13.73
CA LEU A 371 -8.03 26.84 14.87
C LEU A 371 -7.63 27.64 16.14
N GLY A 372 -6.33 27.88 16.34
CA GLY A 372 -5.79 28.64 17.47
C GLY A 372 -6.18 28.02 18.82
N ASP A 373 -6.73 28.84 19.72
CA ASP A 373 -7.21 28.40 21.04
C ASP A 373 -8.65 27.85 21.02
N SER A 374 -9.28 27.74 19.84
CA SER A 374 -10.63 27.20 19.72
C SER A 374 -10.65 25.73 20.17
N PRO A 375 -11.74 25.26 20.82
CA PRO A 375 -11.83 23.86 21.21
C PRO A 375 -11.76 22.96 19.97
N ILE A 376 -11.04 21.84 20.05
CA ILE A 376 -10.95 20.88 18.96
C ILE A 376 -12.23 20.05 18.95
N THR A 377 -13.14 20.38 18.03
CA THR A 377 -14.39 19.64 17.79
C THR A 377 -14.60 19.43 16.29
N PRO A 378 -15.41 18.44 15.86
CA PRO A 378 -15.73 18.24 14.45
C PRO A 378 -16.22 19.51 13.75
N GLU A 379 -17.08 20.29 14.39
CA GLU A 379 -17.68 21.50 13.83
C GLU A 379 -16.65 22.62 13.63
N THR A 380 -15.77 22.82 14.62
CA THR A 380 -14.75 23.87 14.58
C THR A 380 -13.63 23.53 13.59
N VAL A 381 -13.23 22.26 13.53
CA VAL A 381 -12.27 21.76 12.55
C VAL A 381 -12.83 21.87 11.14
N ALA A 382 -14.07 21.45 10.91
CA ALA A 382 -14.72 21.60 9.61
C ALA A 382 -14.85 23.07 9.18
N ALA A 383 -15.18 23.96 10.11
CA ALA A 383 -15.24 25.40 9.83
C ALA A 383 -13.86 25.98 9.49
N ALA A 384 -12.80 25.55 10.17
CA ALA A 384 -11.43 25.98 9.88
C ALA A 384 -10.95 25.48 8.51
N ILE A 385 -11.23 24.23 8.15
CA ILE A 385 -10.95 23.67 6.82
C ILE A 385 -11.66 24.49 5.74
N ALA A 386 -12.98 24.70 5.88
CA ALA A 386 -13.76 25.46 4.91
C ALA A 386 -13.26 26.92 4.76
N HIS A 387 -12.82 27.54 5.85
CA HIS A 387 -12.23 28.87 5.81
C HIS A 387 -10.90 28.89 5.04
N LEU A 388 -10.01 27.93 5.31
CA LEU A 388 -8.70 27.82 4.65
C LEU A 388 -8.85 27.51 3.16
N GLU A 389 -9.74 26.60 2.77
CA GLU A 389 -10.03 26.30 1.36
C GLU A 389 -10.55 27.52 0.58
N GLN A 390 -11.30 28.41 1.24
CA GLN A 390 -11.81 29.64 0.62
C GLN A 390 -10.76 30.75 0.53
N THR A 391 -9.78 30.78 1.45
CA THR A 391 -8.87 31.93 1.61
C THR A 391 -7.43 31.65 1.16
N ASN A 392 -7.05 30.38 1.04
CA ASN A 392 -5.74 29.94 0.60
C ASN A 392 -5.86 28.97 -0.59
N PRO A 393 -5.59 29.42 -1.83
CA PRO A 393 -5.64 28.56 -3.02
C PRO A 393 -4.69 27.36 -2.98
N ASP A 394 -3.62 27.41 -2.17
CA ASP A 394 -2.63 26.35 -2.02
C ASP A 394 -2.99 25.34 -0.91
N PHE A 395 -4.11 25.54 -0.21
CA PHE A 395 -4.58 24.63 0.84
C PHE A 395 -5.57 23.61 0.28
N SER A 396 -5.39 22.34 0.65
CA SER A 396 -6.31 21.26 0.31
C SER A 396 -6.29 20.18 1.40
N MET A 397 -7.45 19.55 1.64
CA MET A 397 -7.59 18.35 2.49
C MET A 397 -7.80 17.06 1.67
N GLU A 398 -7.44 17.09 0.38
CA GLU A 398 -7.53 15.95 -0.55
C GLU A 398 -6.32 15.00 -0.48
N GLY A 399 -5.38 15.20 0.45
CA GLY A 399 -4.13 14.44 0.57
C GLY A 399 -3.01 14.89 -0.37
N ALA A 400 -1.87 14.19 -0.31
CA ALA A 400 -0.75 14.37 -1.23
C ALA A 400 -0.30 13.03 -1.84
N SER A 401 -0.20 12.96 -3.17
CA SER A 401 0.13 11.75 -3.93
C SER A 401 1.42 11.89 -4.74
N TRP A 402 1.91 10.80 -5.32
CA TRP A 402 3.19 10.81 -6.06
C TRP A 402 3.08 11.46 -7.43
N THR A 403 1.87 11.66 -7.93
CA THR A 403 1.62 12.24 -9.25
C THR A 403 1.58 13.77 -9.21
N ASN A 404 1.67 14.41 -8.02
CA ASN A 404 1.81 15.86 -7.72
C ASN A 404 0.88 16.87 -8.46
N HIS A 405 0.15 16.45 -9.49
CA HIS A 405 -0.57 17.29 -10.44
C HIS A 405 -1.97 16.74 -10.76
N LEU A 406 -2.28 15.51 -10.35
CA LEU A 406 -3.61 14.91 -10.49
C LEU A 406 -4.41 15.15 -9.21
N SER A 407 -5.53 15.89 -9.32
CA SER A 407 -6.54 15.86 -8.25
C SER A 407 -7.32 14.55 -8.36
N TRP A 408 -7.50 13.89 -7.22
CA TRP A 408 -8.24 12.63 -7.11
C TRP A 408 -9.71 12.86 -6.68
N VAL A 409 -10.09 14.13 -6.55
CA VAL A 409 -11.38 14.59 -6.03
C VAL A 409 -12.05 15.56 -7.02
N LYS A 410 -11.40 16.69 -7.31
CA LYS A 410 -11.95 17.74 -8.17
C LYS A 410 -12.14 17.26 -9.61
N GLY A 411 -13.37 17.34 -10.12
CA GLY A 411 -13.72 16.94 -11.49
C GLY A 411 -14.10 15.46 -11.66
N TYR A 412 -14.14 14.70 -10.56
CA TYR A 412 -14.57 13.29 -10.54
C TYR A 412 -15.85 13.08 -9.74
N GLU A 413 -16.67 14.12 -9.57
CA GLU A 413 -17.92 14.07 -8.78
C GLU A 413 -18.88 13.00 -9.29
N THR A 414 -18.88 12.73 -10.61
CA THR A 414 -19.67 11.69 -11.26
C THR A 414 -19.25 10.27 -10.90
N VAL A 415 -18.03 10.08 -10.38
CA VAL A 415 -17.52 8.80 -9.87
C VAL A 415 -17.65 8.75 -8.33
N LEU A 416 -17.34 9.85 -7.65
CA LEU A 416 -17.27 9.87 -6.19
C LEU A 416 -18.64 9.85 -5.52
N GLN A 417 -19.63 10.58 -6.04
CA GLN A 417 -20.96 10.59 -5.43
C GLN A 417 -21.65 9.21 -5.48
N PRO A 418 -21.64 8.46 -6.61
CA PRO A 418 -22.16 7.10 -6.62
C PRO A 418 -21.42 6.16 -5.67
N MET A 419 -20.10 6.28 -5.59
CA MET A 419 -19.25 5.49 -4.69
C MET A 419 -19.59 5.76 -3.20
N GLU A 420 -19.75 7.04 -2.81
CA GLU A 420 -20.17 7.42 -1.46
C GLU A 420 -21.57 6.90 -1.11
N ARG A 421 -22.52 6.96 -2.06
CA ARG A 421 -23.87 6.41 -1.87
C ARG A 421 -23.84 4.89 -1.68
N LEU A 422 -23.02 4.19 -2.46
CA LEU A 422 -22.82 2.74 -2.32
C LEU A 422 -22.26 2.39 -0.95
N SER A 423 -21.23 3.10 -0.50
CA SER A 423 -20.65 2.93 0.85
C SER A 423 -21.69 3.16 1.95
N ALA A 424 -22.40 4.29 1.89
CA ALA A 424 -23.41 4.63 2.88
C ALA A 424 -24.52 3.57 2.96
N GLU A 425 -25.00 3.08 1.82
CA GLU A 425 -26.04 2.06 1.77
C GLU A 425 -25.53 0.68 2.23
N PHE A 426 -24.30 0.31 1.88
CA PHE A 426 -23.65 -0.92 2.36
C PHE A 426 -23.60 -0.93 3.88
N HIS A 427 -23.09 0.13 4.49
CA HIS A 427 -22.99 0.26 5.94
C HIS A 427 -24.36 0.33 6.62
N ARG A 428 -25.32 1.06 6.04
CA ARG A 428 -26.71 1.11 6.55
C ARG A 428 -27.35 -0.27 6.67
N ILE A 429 -27.05 -1.17 5.73
CA ILE A 429 -27.58 -2.53 5.70
C ILE A 429 -26.77 -3.45 6.60
N TYR A 430 -25.45 -3.51 6.41
CA TYR A 430 -24.64 -4.59 6.97
C TYR A 430 -24.04 -4.30 8.34
N ASP A 431 -23.77 -3.04 8.73
CA ASP A 431 -23.25 -2.74 10.07
C ASP A 431 -24.16 -3.26 11.19
N PRO A 432 -25.49 -2.99 11.20
CA PRO A 432 -26.36 -3.53 12.24
C PRO A 432 -26.47 -5.06 12.18
N LEU A 433 -26.38 -5.66 10.99
CA LEU A 433 -26.43 -7.12 10.82
C LEU A 433 -25.17 -7.80 11.37
N VAL A 434 -23.98 -7.28 11.04
CA VAL A 434 -22.69 -7.78 11.53
C VAL A 434 -22.56 -7.56 13.04
N ALA A 435 -23.08 -6.44 13.56
CA ALA A 435 -23.11 -6.17 15.00
C ALA A 435 -24.00 -7.18 15.76
N ALA A 436 -25.10 -7.63 15.14
CA ALA A 436 -25.99 -8.63 15.73
C ALA A 436 -25.44 -10.06 15.58
N ASP A 437 -24.86 -10.38 14.44
CA ASP A 437 -24.25 -11.67 14.13
C ASP A 437 -22.99 -11.51 13.25
N PRO A 438 -21.78 -11.67 13.82
CA PRO A 438 -20.54 -11.59 13.06
C PRO A 438 -20.43 -12.61 11.91
N GLN A 439 -21.21 -13.70 11.92
CA GLN A 439 -21.20 -14.69 10.82
C GLN A 439 -21.79 -14.14 9.51
N VAL A 440 -22.47 -13.00 9.54
CA VAL A 440 -22.99 -12.32 8.34
C VAL A 440 -21.87 -12.06 7.33
N THR A 441 -20.64 -11.80 7.77
CA THR A 441 -19.48 -11.57 6.89
C THR A 441 -19.10 -12.79 6.05
N GLN A 442 -19.59 -13.98 6.40
CA GLN A 442 -19.39 -15.23 5.64
C GLN A 442 -20.48 -15.45 4.58
N SER A 443 -21.57 -14.68 4.62
CA SER A 443 -22.69 -14.86 3.70
C SER A 443 -22.30 -14.48 2.26
N PRO A 444 -22.83 -15.18 1.24
CA PRO A 444 -22.60 -14.79 -0.17
C PRO A 444 -23.05 -13.36 -0.47
N ALA A 445 -24.19 -12.93 0.07
CA ALA A 445 -24.72 -11.58 -0.14
C ALA A 445 -23.79 -10.48 0.38
N TYR A 446 -23.23 -10.65 1.58
CA TYR A 446 -22.26 -9.71 2.14
C TYR A 446 -20.99 -9.66 1.27
N ARG A 447 -20.45 -10.82 0.91
CA ARG A 447 -19.21 -10.93 0.11
C ARG A 447 -19.35 -10.31 -1.27
N GLU A 448 -20.48 -10.55 -1.94
CA GLU A 448 -20.78 -9.97 -3.25
C GLU A 448 -20.92 -8.44 -3.17
N ALA A 449 -21.66 -7.95 -2.17
CA ALA A 449 -21.80 -6.51 -1.96
C ALA A 449 -20.45 -5.85 -1.61
N LEU A 450 -19.63 -6.50 -0.78
CA LEU A 450 -18.29 -6.05 -0.43
C LEU A 450 -17.38 -6.01 -1.66
N LEU A 451 -17.50 -6.97 -2.58
CA LEU A 451 -16.74 -6.97 -3.84
C LEU A 451 -17.06 -5.72 -4.67
N TYR A 452 -18.33 -5.38 -4.87
CA TYR A 452 -18.72 -4.17 -5.60
C TYR A 452 -18.25 -2.90 -4.88
N LEU A 453 -18.37 -2.85 -3.55
CA LEU A 453 -17.90 -1.71 -2.75
C LEU A 453 -16.40 -1.48 -2.94
N LEU A 454 -15.57 -2.49 -2.69
CA LEU A 454 -14.11 -2.35 -2.74
C LEU A 454 -13.59 -2.13 -4.18
N THR A 455 -14.23 -2.72 -5.20
CA THR A 455 -13.83 -2.49 -6.59
C THR A 455 -14.18 -1.08 -7.07
N SER A 456 -15.30 -0.50 -6.59
CA SER A 456 -15.72 0.86 -6.97
C SER A 456 -14.72 1.95 -6.54
N GLN A 457 -13.93 1.67 -5.50
CA GLN A 457 -13.05 2.65 -4.84
C GLN A 457 -11.63 2.71 -5.42
N THR A 458 -11.33 1.90 -6.44
CA THR A 458 -9.99 1.84 -7.06
C THR A 458 -9.53 3.20 -7.61
N SER A 459 -8.23 3.48 -7.50
CA SER A 459 -7.62 4.69 -8.09
C SER A 459 -7.76 4.71 -9.62
N CYS A 460 -7.72 3.54 -10.28
CA CYS A 460 -7.69 3.42 -11.73
C CYS A 460 -8.86 4.13 -12.44
N PHE A 461 -10.05 4.19 -11.83
CA PHE A 461 -11.21 4.85 -12.42
C PHE A 461 -11.10 6.38 -12.53
N ARG A 462 -10.10 6.96 -11.88
CA ARG A 462 -9.81 8.39 -11.91
C ARG A 462 -8.48 8.67 -12.60
N TYR A 463 -7.48 7.82 -12.37
CA TYR A 463 -6.14 8.00 -12.91
C TYR A 463 -6.11 8.13 -14.44
N TRP A 464 -6.86 7.29 -15.17
CA TRP A 464 -6.84 7.26 -16.64
C TRP A 464 -7.73 8.30 -17.31
N GLY A 465 -8.30 9.24 -16.54
CA GLY A 465 -9.19 10.29 -17.03
C GLY A 465 -10.62 9.84 -17.32
N SER A 466 -11.44 10.77 -17.81
CA SER A 466 -12.85 10.55 -18.13
C SER A 466 -13.07 9.64 -19.35
N GLY A 467 -14.17 8.90 -19.38
CA GLY A 467 -14.60 8.05 -20.50
C GLY A 467 -14.87 6.63 -20.04
N ARG A 468 -14.33 5.64 -20.76
CA ARG A 468 -14.60 4.22 -20.48
C ARG A 468 -14.31 3.83 -19.01
N TRP A 469 -13.27 4.38 -18.41
CA TRP A 469 -12.91 4.13 -17.01
C TRP A 469 -13.92 4.69 -16.00
N THR A 470 -14.48 5.88 -16.25
CA THR A 470 -15.55 6.45 -15.42
C THR A 470 -16.89 5.74 -15.64
N ASP A 471 -17.14 5.23 -16.85
CA ASP A 471 -18.31 4.41 -17.17
C ASP A 471 -18.26 3.05 -16.43
N TYR A 472 -17.07 2.45 -16.34
CA TYR A 472 -16.84 1.25 -15.53
C TYR A 472 -17.15 1.50 -14.05
N ALA A 473 -16.67 2.62 -13.51
CA ALA A 473 -16.94 2.99 -12.12
C ALA A 473 -18.43 3.14 -11.85
N THR A 474 -19.15 3.84 -12.75
CA THR A 474 -20.60 4.03 -12.67
C THR A 474 -21.32 2.67 -12.72
N THR A 475 -20.94 1.81 -13.66
CA THR A 475 -21.52 0.47 -13.82
C THR A 475 -21.35 -0.39 -12.56
N ILE A 476 -20.17 -0.35 -11.95
CA ILE A 476 -19.89 -1.09 -10.70
C ILE A 476 -20.73 -0.53 -9.56
N CYS A 477 -20.83 0.79 -9.42
CA CYS A 477 -21.64 1.43 -8.39
C CYS A 477 -23.13 1.08 -8.54
N ASP A 478 -23.67 1.19 -9.75
CA ASP A 478 -25.08 0.92 -10.04
C ASP A 478 -25.45 -0.54 -9.75
N ARG A 479 -24.57 -1.49 -10.10
CA ARG A 479 -24.77 -2.91 -9.82
C ARG A 479 -24.67 -3.23 -8.33
N GLY A 480 -23.70 -2.65 -7.63
CA GLY A 480 -23.60 -2.76 -6.18
C GLY A 480 -24.86 -2.22 -5.49
N MET A 481 -25.35 -1.07 -5.93
CA MET A 481 -26.60 -0.48 -5.40
C MET A 481 -27.82 -1.35 -5.67
N ALA A 482 -27.97 -1.89 -6.89
CA ALA A 482 -29.07 -2.78 -7.24
C ALA A 482 -29.07 -4.06 -6.38
N LEU A 483 -27.89 -4.62 -6.11
CA LEU A 483 -27.72 -5.78 -5.23
C LEU A 483 -28.17 -5.49 -3.79
N LEU A 484 -27.74 -4.35 -3.23
CA LEU A 484 -28.13 -3.93 -1.88
C LEU A 484 -29.64 -3.67 -1.75
N GLN A 485 -30.25 -3.09 -2.78
CA GLN A 485 -31.69 -2.85 -2.83
C GLN A 485 -32.51 -4.14 -2.92
N ALA A 486 -32.03 -5.13 -3.68
CA ALA A 486 -32.67 -6.45 -3.76
C ALA A 486 -32.58 -7.25 -2.46
N THR A 487 -31.56 -6.99 -1.64
CA THR A 487 -31.34 -7.65 -0.34
C THR A 487 -32.13 -6.99 0.81
N SER A 488 -32.57 -5.74 0.62
CA SER A 488 -33.31 -4.94 1.61
C SER A 488 -34.83 -5.18 1.62
N VAL A 489 -35.34 -6.06 0.73
CA VAL A 489 -36.74 -6.51 0.65
C VAL A 489 -36.81 -7.93 1.21
#